data_AF-A0A6M0G7P0-F1
#
_entry.id   AF-A0A6M0G7P0-F1
#
_cell.length_a   1.000
_cell.length_b   1.000
_cell.length_c   1.000
_cell.angle_alpha   90.00
_cell.angle_beta   90.00
_cell.angle_gamma   90.00
#
_symmetry.space_group_name_H-M   'P 1'
#
loop_
_entity.id
_entity.type
_entity.pdbx_description
1 polymer ?
#
loop_
_entity_poly.entity_id
_entity_poly.type
_entity_poly.pdbx_seq_one_letter_code
_entity_poly.pdbx_strand_id
1 'polypeptide(L)'
;MKSLTVVFAVITVSLSALALPAKAKRVCQVTDPTGTPLNVRDTPNGKVINALKNGREVYIHETAYDSQGRPWTKVGGYYQGEYRMWGWVFREFISCYER
;
A
#
# COMPACT_ATOMS: atom_id res chain seq x y z
N MET A 1 26.89 56.00 -41.86
CA MET A 1 26.72 55.27 -40.58
C MET A 1 25.63 54.24 -40.81
N LYS A 2 25.96 52.95 -40.85
CA LYS A 2 25.02 51.86 -41.22
C LYS A 2 24.39 51.30 -39.94
N SER A 3 23.07 51.42 -39.80
CA SER A 3 22.33 50.84 -38.67
C SER A 3 22.43 49.32 -38.69
N LEU A 4 22.81 48.73 -37.56
CA LEU A 4 22.88 47.28 -37.36
C LEU A 4 21.53 46.82 -36.78
N THR A 5 20.68 46.23 -37.61
CA THR A 5 19.42 45.63 -37.16
C THR A 5 19.72 44.33 -36.42
N VAL A 6 19.51 44.31 -35.10
CA VAL A 6 19.63 43.10 -34.28
C VAL A 6 18.36 42.28 -34.43
N VAL A 7 18.44 41.14 -35.13
CA VAL A 7 17.35 40.17 -35.23
C VAL A 7 17.41 39.28 -33.99
N PHE A 8 16.50 39.48 -33.04
CA PHE A 8 16.31 38.56 -31.91
C PHE A 8 15.61 37.29 -32.41
N ALA A 9 16.35 36.18 -32.51
CA ALA A 9 15.77 34.86 -32.75
C ALA A 9 15.07 34.37 -31.47
N VAL A 10 13.74 34.31 -31.47
CA VAL A 10 12.95 33.77 -30.36
C VAL A 10 12.98 32.24 -30.45
N ILE A 11 13.80 31.60 -29.62
CA ILE A 11 13.85 30.13 -29.50
C ILE A 11 12.73 29.71 -28.53
N THR A 12 11.62 29.21 -29.06
CA THR A 12 10.55 28.60 -28.27
C THR A 12 10.96 27.18 -27.86
N VAL A 13 11.54 27.02 -26.67
CA VAL A 13 11.79 25.71 -26.07
C VAL A 13 10.45 25.09 -25.65
N SER A 14 9.97 24.10 -26.39
CA SER A 14 8.76 23.34 -26.06
C SER A 14 9.00 22.46 -24.83
N LEU A 15 8.49 22.89 -23.67
CA LEU A 15 8.58 22.14 -22.42
C LEU A 15 7.69 20.90 -22.51
N SER A 16 8.27 19.76 -22.92
CA SER A 16 7.57 18.47 -22.93
C SER A 16 7.44 18.00 -21.48
N ALA A 17 6.22 17.98 -20.95
CA ALA A 17 5.96 17.47 -19.60
C ALA A 17 6.30 15.98 -19.53
N LEU A 18 7.34 15.62 -18.79
CA LEU A 18 7.64 14.23 -18.45
C LEU A 18 6.54 13.71 -17.53
N ALA A 19 5.62 12.90 -18.06
CA ALA A 19 4.64 12.19 -17.25
C ALA A 19 5.37 11.14 -16.40
N LEU A 20 5.47 11.39 -15.09
CA LEU A 20 5.95 10.37 -14.15
C LEU A 20 4.87 9.30 -13.99
N PRO A 21 5.22 8.01 -13.93
CA PRO A 21 4.25 6.96 -13.67
C PRO A 21 3.65 7.17 -12.26
N ALA A 22 2.33 7.27 -12.18
CA ALA A 22 1.62 7.28 -10.91
C ALA A 22 1.77 5.90 -10.25
N LYS A 23 2.34 5.84 -9.04
CA LYS A 23 2.38 4.59 -8.27
C LYS A 23 0.99 4.31 -7.70
N ALA A 24 0.29 3.31 -8.23
CA ALA A 24 -0.97 2.84 -7.67
C ALA A 24 -0.76 2.41 -6.21
N LYS A 25 -1.67 2.82 -5.31
CA LYS A 25 -1.55 2.48 -3.89
C LYS A 25 -2.11 1.07 -3.72
N ARG A 26 -1.24 0.10 -3.41
CA ARG A 26 -1.71 -1.25 -3.05
C ARG A 26 -2.42 -1.22 -1.71
N VAL A 27 -3.67 -1.67 -1.69
CA VAL A 27 -4.52 -1.78 -0.51
C VAL A 27 -5.07 -3.19 -0.45
N CYS A 28 -5.30 -3.70 0.75
CA CYS A 28 -5.84 -5.04 0.94
C CYS A 28 -7.11 -5.02 1.77
N GLN A 29 -7.87 -6.11 1.71
CA GLN A 29 -9.08 -6.30 2.49
C GLN A 29 -9.08 -7.69 3.13
N VAL A 30 -9.62 -7.81 4.34
CA VAL A 30 -9.83 -9.10 5.01
C VAL A 30 -10.91 -9.90 4.27
N THR A 31 -10.55 -11.10 3.84
CA THR A 31 -11.35 -12.00 2.98
C THR A 31 -11.28 -13.44 3.47
N ASP A 32 -11.41 -13.65 4.78
CA ASP A 32 -11.39 -14.98 5.40
C ASP A 32 -12.61 -15.80 4.93
N PRO A 33 -12.42 -16.92 4.21
CA PRO A 33 -13.51 -17.69 3.63
C PRO A 33 -14.31 -18.49 4.66
N THR A 34 -13.84 -18.60 5.91
CA THR A 34 -14.52 -19.33 6.97
C THR A 34 -15.75 -18.60 7.52
N GLY A 35 -15.90 -17.31 7.20
CA GLY A 35 -16.97 -16.46 7.74
C GLY A 35 -16.74 -16.00 9.19
N THR A 36 -15.63 -16.39 9.81
CA THR A 36 -15.22 -15.91 11.14
C THR A 36 -14.30 -14.68 11.02
N PRO A 37 -14.22 -13.81 12.05
CA PRO A 37 -13.22 -12.73 12.06
C PRO A 37 -11.80 -13.29 12.00
N LEU A 38 -10.95 -12.67 11.17
CA LEU A 38 -9.55 -13.05 11.00
C LEU A 38 -8.76 -12.74 12.27
N ASN A 39 -8.16 -13.76 12.86
CA ASN A 39 -7.28 -13.61 14.02
C ASN A 39 -6.03 -12.78 13.68
N VAL A 40 -5.72 -11.83 14.55
CA VAL A 40 -4.49 -11.04 14.52
C VAL A 40 -3.60 -11.47 15.68
N ARG A 41 -2.32 -11.67 15.40
CA ARG A 41 -1.33 -12.19 16.35
C ARG A 41 -0.19 -11.21 16.60
N ASP A 42 0.46 -11.34 17.75
CA ASP A 42 1.62 -10.52 18.14
C ASP A 42 2.86 -10.81 17.29
N THR A 43 3.04 -12.06 16.89
CA THR A 43 4.06 -12.55 15.95
C THR A 43 3.46 -13.59 15.00
N PRO A 44 4.15 -13.96 13.90
CA PRO A 44 3.76 -15.11 13.08
C PRO A 44 3.54 -16.36 13.95
N ASN A 45 2.34 -16.94 13.87
CA ASN A 45 1.92 -18.10 14.66
C ASN A 45 1.99 -17.90 16.21
N GLY A 46 2.07 -16.64 16.67
CA GLY A 46 2.12 -16.27 18.09
C GLY A 46 0.75 -16.24 18.77
N LYS A 47 0.60 -15.46 19.85
CA LYS A 47 -0.67 -15.35 20.58
C LYS A 47 -1.67 -14.49 19.79
N VAL A 48 -2.95 -14.87 19.81
CA VAL A 48 -4.03 -14.01 19.29
C VAL A 48 -4.21 -12.81 20.22
N ILE A 49 -4.10 -11.60 19.66
CA ILE A 49 -4.22 -10.33 20.39
C ILE A 49 -5.41 -9.49 19.93
N ASN A 50 -5.98 -9.79 18.76
CA ASN A 50 -7.13 -9.09 18.20
C ASN A 50 -7.81 -9.94 17.11
N ALA A 51 -8.93 -9.48 16.56
CA ALA A 51 -9.56 -10.06 15.39
C ALA A 51 -10.16 -8.97 14.47
N LEU A 52 -10.07 -9.18 13.14
CA LEU A 52 -10.57 -8.25 12.12
C LEU A 52 -11.74 -8.87 11.38
N LYS A 53 -12.83 -8.10 11.20
CA LYS A 53 -13.98 -8.55 10.41
C LYS A 53 -13.65 -8.58 8.92
N ASN A 54 -14.29 -9.49 8.17
CA ASN A 54 -14.28 -9.46 6.71
C ASN A 54 -14.72 -8.09 6.19
N GLY A 55 -14.14 -7.68 5.06
CA GLY A 55 -14.37 -6.36 4.48
C GLY A 55 -13.50 -5.25 5.07
N ARG A 56 -12.76 -5.51 6.16
CA ARG A 56 -11.85 -4.51 6.75
C ARG A 56 -10.70 -4.22 5.80
N GLU A 57 -10.55 -2.95 5.42
CA GLU A 57 -9.38 -2.46 4.70
C GLU A 57 -8.12 -2.50 5.58
N VAL A 58 -7.03 -3.03 5.05
CA VAL A 58 -5.74 -3.20 5.72
C VAL A 58 -4.60 -2.81 4.77
N TYR A 59 -3.48 -2.38 5.35
CA TYR A 59 -2.24 -2.08 4.64
C TYR A 59 -1.14 -3.01 5.10
N ILE A 60 -0.37 -3.54 4.15
CA ILE A 60 0.78 -4.40 4.40
C ILE A 60 1.98 -3.54 4.80
N HIS A 61 2.60 -3.87 5.93
CA HIS A 61 3.86 -3.26 6.38
C HIS A 61 5.05 -4.20 6.27
N GLU A 62 4.82 -5.48 6.57
CA GLU A 62 5.89 -6.47 6.65
C GLU A 62 5.35 -7.84 6.25
N THR A 63 6.21 -8.66 5.67
CA THR A 63 5.93 -10.06 5.35
C THR A 63 6.98 -10.95 6.01
N ALA A 64 6.53 -12.05 6.59
CA ALA A 64 7.41 -13.03 7.21
C ALA A 64 6.88 -14.44 6.94
N TYR A 65 7.69 -15.43 7.26
CA TYR A 65 7.32 -16.84 7.21
C TYR A 65 7.52 -17.44 8.59
N ASP A 66 6.59 -18.30 9.01
CA ASP A 66 6.79 -19.07 10.24
C ASP A 66 7.72 -20.27 10.00
N SER A 67 7.96 -21.07 11.04
CA SER A 67 8.82 -22.26 10.98
C SER A 67 8.29 -23.35 10.02
N GLN A 68 7.04 -23.27 9.59
CA GLN A 68 6.43 -24.18 8.61
C GLN A 68 6.43 -23.58 7.19
N GLY A 69 7.03 -22.40 6.99
CA GLY A 69 7.06 -21.71 5.71
C GLY A 69 5.72 -21.08 5.31
N ARG A 70 4.77 -20.94 6.24
CA ARG A 70 3.48 -20.31 5.93
C ARG A 70 3.65 -18.79 5.88
N PRO A 71 3.08 -18.09 4.89
CA PRO A 71 3.24 -16.65 4.76
C PRO A 71 2.34 -15.87 5.74
N TRP A 72 2.96 -14.92 6.45
CA TRP A 72 2.32 -13.99 7.36
C TRP A 72 2.53 -12.56 6.92
N THR A 73 1.63 -11.68 7.34
CA THR A 73 1.72 -10.26 7.01
C THR A 73 1.37 -9.41 8.22
N LYS A 74 2.25 -8.46 8.55
CA LYS A 74 1.96 -7.44 9.54
C LYS A 74 1.11 -6.35 8.90
N VAL A 75 -0.07 -6.13 9.46
CA VAL A 75 -1.07 -5.21 8.90
C VAL A 75 -1.39 -4.06 9.84
N GLY A 76 -1.70 -2.91 9.23
CA GLY A 76 -2.25 -1.74 9.91
C GLY A 76 -3.41 -1.15 9.13
N GLY A 77 -4.12 -0.21 9.72
CA GLY A 77 -5.25 0.45 9.08
C GLY A 77 -5.89 1.52 9.95
N TYR A 78 -6.78 2.31 9.33
CA TYR A 78 -7.50 3.37 10.03
C TYR A 78 -8.74 2.85 10.74
N TYR A 79 -8.89 3.16 12.02
CA TYR A 79 -10.09 2.89 12.81
C TYR A 79 -10.50 4.17 13.55
N GLN A 80 -11.74 4.62 13.35
CA GLN A 80 -12.27 5.85 13.95
C GLN A 80 -11.37 7.08 13.69
N GLY A 81 -10.81 7.19 12.48
CA GLY A 81 -9.93 8.30 12.08
C GLY A 81 -8.46 8.14 12.49
N GLU A 82 -8.12 7.15 13.32
CA GLU A 82 -6.75 6.93 13.79
C GLU A 82 -6.08 5.76 13.09
N TYR A 83 -4.81 5.92 12.72
CA TYR A 83 -4.03 4.81 12.18
C TYR A 83 -3.55 3.89 13.29
N ARG A 84 -3.76 2.58 13.13
CA ARG A 84 -3.36 1.58 14.12
C ARG A 84 -2.59 0.45 13.45
N MET A 85 -1.52 0.01 14.10
CA MET A 85 -0.88 -1.27 13.80
C MET A 85 -1.64 -2.37 14.52
N TRP A 86 -2.19 -3.33 13.79
CA TRP A 86 -3.01 -4.38 14.40
C TRP A 86 -2.18 -5.61 14.78
N GLY A 87 -1.21 -5.99 13.94
CA GLY A 87 -0.36 -7.17 14.17
C GLY A 87 -0.29 -8.08 12.96
N TRP A 88 0.03 -9.35 13.17
CA TRP A 88 0.26 -10.34 12.14
C TRP A 88 -0.99 -11.14 11.81
N VAL A 89 -1.27 -11.31 10.52
CA VAL A 89 -2.35 -12.14 10.01
C VAL A 89 -1.83 -13.13 8.98
N PHE A 90 -2.55 -14.22 8.74
CA PHE A 90 -2.24 -15.11 7.62
C PHE A 90 -2.40 -14.36 6.30
N ARG A 91 -1.37 -14.43 5.44
CA ARG A 91 -1.37 -13.70 4.16
C ARG A 91 -2.48 -14.15 3.23
N GLU A 92 -2.88 -15.41 3.29
CA GLU A 92 -3.91 -16.00 2.43
C GLU A 92 -5.32 -15.44 2.68
N PHE A 93 -5.57 -14.87 3.87
CA PHE A 93 -6.89 -14.36 4.27
C PHE A 93 -7.03 -12.84 4.07
N ILE A 94 -6.13 -12.25 3.28
CA ILE A 94 -6.27 -10.89 2.77
C ILE A 94 -6.10 -10.86 1.25
N SER A 95 -6.98 -10.10 0.58
CA SER A 95 -6.94 -9.88 -0.86
C SER A 95 -6.50 -8.46 -1.15
N CYS A 96 -5.48 -8.30 -1.98
CA CYS A 96 -4.88 -7.00 -2.31
C CYS A 96 -5.22 -6.58 -3.73
N TYR A 97 -5.48 -5.29 -3.92
CA TYR A 97 -5.83 -4.67 -5.20
C TYR A 97 -5.15 -3.32 -5.33
N GLU A 98 -5.01 -2.88 -6.58
CA GLU A 98 -4.53 -1.54 -6.90
C GLU A 98 -5.70 -0.56 -6.78
N ARG A 99 -5.43 0.59 -6.16
CA ARG A 99 -6.35 1.73 -6.05
C ARG A 99 -5.67 2.97 -6.61
#